data_AF-A0A7C8EZM1-F1
#
_entry.id   AF-A0A7C8EZM1-F1
#
_cell.length_a   1.000
_cell.length_b   1.000
_cell.length_c   1.000
_cell.angle_alpha   90.00
_cell.angle_beta   90.00
_cell.angle_gamma   90.00
#
_symmetry.space_group_name_H-M   'P 1'
#
loop_
_entity.id
_entity.type
_entity.pdbx_description
1 polymer ?
#
loop_
_entity_poly.entity_id
_entity_poly.type
_entity_poly.pdbx_seq_one_letter_code
_entity_poly.pdbx_strand_id
1 'polypeptide(L)'
;DNIDRAIKKGRGELEGVNYEEFAYEGYGPAGVAVLVDIMTDNRNRAASEVRHIFSRNSGNLGEAGCVAWMFNKKGSIVFDKKAIPEEELIELALEAGAEDVKDQEDQFEIITSPEDFANVKAAFDEKGLNYELAEITMSPQTTVRIEDPKTAQQLLRLMDALEDADDVQHVYANFDIPDQIIESLE
;
A
#
# COMPACT_ATOMS: atom_id res chain seq x y z
N ASP A 1 17.57 24.58 4.01
CA ASP A 1 16.44 25.31 4.62
C ASP A 1 15.18 24.48 4.89
N ASN A 2 14.35 24.07 3.92
CA ASN A 2 13.14 23.29 4.24
C ASN A 2 13.45 21.90 4.81
N ILE A 3 14.48 21.23 4.28
CA ILE A 3 14.94 19.92 4.77
C ILE A 3 15.52 20.05 6.18
N ASP A 4 16.41 21.01 6.43
CA ASP A 4 16.98 21.24 7.77
C ASP A 4 15.92 21.59 8.81
N ARG A 5 14.89 22.34 8.41
CA ARG A 5 13.76 22.69 9.28
C ARG A 5 12.86 21.48 9.57
N ALA A 6 12.62 20.62 8.56
CA ALA A 6 11.91 19.36 8.74
C ALA A 6 12.68 18.41 9.67
N ILE A 7 14.00 18.30 9.52
CA ILE A 7 14.88 17.52 10.40
C ILE A 7 14.83 18.05 11.85
N LYS A 8 14.93 19.37 12.04
CA LYS A 8 14.86 19.98 13.40
C LYS A 8 13.49 19.80 14.06
N LYS A 9 12.40 19.85 13.27
CA LYS A 9 11.03 19.58 13.75
C LYS A 9 10.86 18.10 14.15
N GLY A 10 11.35 17.17 13.33
CA GLY A 10 11.32 15.73 13.63
C GLY A 10 12.16 15.32 14.85
N ARG A 11 13.19 16.10 15.21
CA ARG A 11 14.01 15.89 16.43
C ARG A 11 13.44 16.53 17.70
N GLY A 12 12.33 17.27 17.62
CA GLY A 12 11.75 17.97 18.77
C GLY A 12 12.61 19.14 19.28
N GLU A 13 13.57 19.62 18.48
CA GLU A 13 14.47 20.74 18.83
C GLU A 13 13.82 22.12 18.65
N LEU A 14 12.57 22.16 18.20
CA LEU A 14 11.74 23.35 18.07
C LEU A 14 10.43 23.10 18.83
N GLU A 15 9.98 24.07 19.65
CA GLU A 15 8.59 24.07 20.13
C GLU A 15 7.67 24.07 18.92
N GLY A 16 6.88 23.01 18.78
CA GLY A 16 6.13 22.74 17.56
C GLY A 16 5.03 21.73 17.78
N VAL A 17 4.32 21.51 16.68
CA VAL A 17 3.25 20.54 16.56
C VAL A 17 3.82 19.12 16.70
N ASN A 18 3.38 18.37 17.71
CA ASN A 18 3.72 16.95 17.90
C ASN A 18 2.86 16.12 16.95
N TYR A 19 3.50 15.40 16.03
CA TYR A 19 2.81 14.42 15.18
C TYR A 19 2.89 13.06 15.85
N GLU A 20 1.77 12.35 15.82
CA GLU A 20 1.64 10.96 16.22
C GLU A 20 1.41 10.10 14.98
N GLU A 21 2.06 8.95 14.94
CA GLU A 21 1.91 7.94 13.89
C GLU A 21 1.17 6.73 14.47
N PHE A 22 0.10 6.31 13.81
CA PHE A 22 -0.66 5.12 14.16
C PHE A 22 -1.50 4.67 12.95
N ALA A 23 -2.12 3.49 13.03
CA ALA A 23 -3.01 3.00 11.99
C ALA A 23 -4.48 3.01 12.44
N TYR A 24 -5.37 3.30 11.49
CA TYR A 24 -6.79 2.97 11.56
C TYR A 24 -7.06 1.70 10.76
N GLU A 25 -8.07 0.96 11.21
CA GLU A 25 -8.41 -0.35 10.68
C GLU A 25 -9.89 -0.40 10.43
N GLY A 26 -10.32 -1.00 9.32
CA GLY A 26 -11.74 -1.07 8.98
C GLY A 26 -12.04 -2.03 7.85
N TYR A 27 -13.32 -2.07 7.48
CA TYR A 27 -13.81 -2.86 6.37
C TYR A 27 -14.54 -1.96 5.37
N GLY A 28 -14.18 -2.08 4.10
CA GLY A 28 -14.90 -1.48 2.98
C GLY A 28 -16.09 -2.32 2.50
N PRO A 29 -16.69 -1.95 1.36
CA PRO A 29 -17.67 -2.78 0.65
C PRO A 29 -17.20 -4.22 0.49
N ALA A 30 -18.15 -5.17 0.48
CA ALA A 30 -17.90 -6.61 0.39
C ALA A 30 -16.99 -7.21 1.48
N GLY A 31 -16.72 -6.48 2.57
CA GLY A 31 -15.87 -6.98 3.66
C GLY A 31 -14.38 -6.93 3.35
N VAL A 32 -13.97 -6.12 2.36
CA VAL A 32 -12.56 -5.84 2.07
C VAL A 32 -11.92 -5.21 3.31
N ALA A 33 -10.82 -5.80 3.77
CA ALA A 33 -10.02 -5.25 4.85
C ALA A 33 -9.27 -4.01 4.37
N VAL A 34 -9.28 -2.95 5.18
CA VAL A 34 -8.60 -1.68 4.89
C VAL A 34 -7.78 -1.26 6.10
N LEU A 35 -6.48 -1.03 5.89
CA LEU A 35 -5.53 -0.49 6.86
C LEU A 35 -5.10 0.90 6.39
N VAL A 36 -5.17 1.90 7.27
CA VAL A 36 -4.90 3.30 6.94
C VAL A 36 -3.84 3.82 7.88
N ASP A 37 -2.64 4.09 7.37
CA ASP A 37 -1.56 4.68 8.15
C ASP A 37 -1.77 6.19 8.24
N ILE A 38 -1.73 6.71 9.48
CA ILE A 38 -2.00 8.10 9.82
C ILE A 38 -0.75 8.75 10.40
N MET A 39 -0.47 9.98 9.97
CA MET A 39 0.48 10.88 10.63
C MET A 39 -0.24 12.20 10.90
N THR A 40 -0.57 12.47 12.16
CA THR A 40 -1.42 13.63 12.50
C THR A 40 -0.99 14.30 13.78
N ASP A 41 -1.28 15.58 13.89
CA ASP A 41 -1.17 16.35 15.13
C ASP A 41 -2.46 16.41 15.95
N ASN A 42 -3.54 15.84 15.42
CA ASN A 42 -4.84 15.85 16.06
C ASN A 42 -5.60 14.55 15.75
N ARG A 43 -5.36 13.57 16.62
CA ARG A 43 -6.01 12.25 16.54
C ARG A 43 -7.54 12.30 16.45
N ASN A 44 -8.19 13.27 17.12
CA ASN A 44 -9.66 13.36 17.11
C ASN A 44 -10.20 13.86 15.76
N ARG A 45 -9.46 14.75 15.08
CA ARG A 45 -9.77 15.21 13.73
C ARG A 45 -9.65 14.05 12.75
N ALA A 46 -8.46 13.42 12.70
CA ALA A 46 -8.21 12.27 11.84
C ALA A 46 -9.24 11.15 12.08
N ALA A 47 -9.55 10.81 13.34
CA ALA A 47 -10.57 9.81 13.66
C ALA A 47 -11.95 10.15 13.09
N SER A 48 -12.34 11.42 13.15
CA SER A 48 -13.66 11.87 12.72
C SER A 48 -13.76 11.88 11.20
N GLU A 49 -12.71 12.34 10.53
CA GLU A 49 -12.59 12.37 9.07
C GLU A 49 -12.56 10.96 8.47
N VAL A 50 -11.64 10.10 8.92
CA VAL A 50 -11.54 8.72 8.45
C VAL A 50 -12.86 7.98 8.68
N ARG A 51 -13.47 8.10 9.86
CA ARG A 51 -14.79 7.50 10.13
C ARG A 51 -15.86 8.01 9.17
N HIS A 52 -15.85 9.31 8.85
CA HIS A 52 -16.79 9.90 7.90
C HIS A 52 -16.60 9.32 6.51
N ILE A 53 -15.36 9.22 6.03
CA ILE A 53 -14.99 8.66 4.73
C ILE A 53 -15.48 7.20 4.61
N PHE A 54 -15.19 6.36 5.60
CA PHE A 54 -15.70 4.97 5.63
C PHE A 54 -17.23 4.94 5.54
N SER A 55 -17.92 5.71 6.39
CA SER A 55 -19.38 5.71 6.47
C SER A 55 -20.06 6.18 5.18
N ARG A 56 -19.46 7.12 4.46
CA ARG A 56 -19.99 7.65 3.18
C ARG A 56 -19.79 6.70 2.00
N ASN A 57 -18.80 5.81 2.08
CA ASN A 57 -18.44 4.88 1.02
C ASN A 57 -18.77 3.41 1.35
N SER A 58 -19.82 3.18 2.15
CA SER A 58 -20.32 1.84 2.49
C SER A 58 -19.30 0.94 3.20
N GLY A 59 -18.38 1.53 3.94
CA GLY A 59 -17.46 0.86 4.85
C GLY A 59 -17.72 1.21 6.31
N ASN A 60 -16.96 0.59 7.22
CA ASN A 60 -17.00 0.85 8.65
C ASN A 60 -15.59 0.86 9.22
N LEU A 61 -15.29 1.87 10.03
CA LEU A 61 -14.09 1.90 10.86
C LEU A 61 -14.23 0.89 12.01
N GLY A 62 -13.25 0.02 12.16
CA GLY A 62 -13.19 -1.02 13.17
C GLY A 62 -12.39 -0.63 14.41
N GLU A 63 -12.22 -1.60 15.31
CA GLU A 63 -11.32 -1.51 16.46
C GLU A 63 -9.88 -1.85 16.04
N ALA A 64 -8.90 -1.35 16.79
CA ALA A 64 -7.50 -1.70 16.56
C ALA A 64 -7.28 -3.22 16.68
N GLY A 65 -6.59 -3.79 15.70
CA GLY A 65 -6.29 -5.21 15.56
C GLY A 65 -7.33 -6.03 14.78
N CYS A 66 -8.38 -5.44 14.21
CA CYS A 66 -9.39 -6.20 13.47
C CYS A 66 -8.89 -6.73 12.11
N VAL A 67 -8.01 -5.99 11.43
CA VAL A 67 -7.48 -6.36 10.11
C VAL A 67 -5.96 -6.31 10.00
N ALA A 68 -5.24 -5.65 10.90
CA ALA A 68 -3.78 -5.49 10.81
C ALA A 68 -3.05 -6.83 10.67
N TRP A 69 -3.55 -7.89 11.31
CA TRP A 69 -3.00 -9.25 11.22
C TRP A 69 -3.13 -9.88 9.82
N MET A 70 -3.99 -9.35 8.96
CA MET A 70 -4.17 -9.80 7.58
C MET A 70 -3.10 -9.22 6.64
N PHE A 71 -2.28 -8.28 7.09
CA PHE A 71 -1.26 -7.63 6.30
C PHE A 71 0.14 -7.92 6.86
N ASN A 72 1.09 -8.12 5.96
CA ASN A 72 2.50 -8.30 6.28
C ASN A 72 3.31 -7.18 5.63
N LYS A 73 4.23 -6.59 6.38
CA LYS A 73 5.20 -5.66 5.81
C LYS A 73 6.15 -6.43 4.90
N LYS A 74 6.21 -6.05 3.62
CA LYS A 74 7.00 -6.72 2.57
C LYS A 74 7.62 -5.69 1.64
N GLY A 75 8.71 -6.05 0.99
CA GLY A 75 9.16 -5.33 -0.19
C GLY A 75 8.34 -5.77 -1.40
N SER A 76 7.98 -4.83 -2.27
CA SER A 76 7.39 -5.08 -3.58
C SER A 76 8.17 -4.32 -4.64
N ILE A 77 8.61 -5.04 -5.68
CA ILE A 77 9.27 -4.46 -6.85
C ILE A 77 8.51 -4.93 -8.08
N VAL A 78 8.05 -4.00 -8.91
CA VAL A 78 7.19 -4.29 -10.06
C VAL A 78 7.92 -3.98 -11.36
N PHE A 79 7.87 -4.92 -12.31
CA PHE A 79 8.43 -4.75 -13.66
C PHE A 79 7.34 -4.97 -14.72
N ASP A 80 7.31 -4.14 -15.75
CA ASP A 80 6.62 -4.46 -17.01
C ASP A 80 7.27 -5.72 -17.62
N LYS A 81 6.47 -6.68 -18.08
CA LYS A 81 6.97 -7.93 -18.67
C LYS A 81 7.91 -7.76 -19.87
N LYS A 82 7.89 -6.59 -20.53
CA LYS A 82 8.79 -6.25 -21.65
C LYS A 82 10.18 -5.85 -21.17
N ALA A 83 10.38 -5.60 -19.87
CA ALA A 83 11.66 -5.14 -19.34
C ALA A 83 12.73 -6.24 -19.33
N ILE A 84 12.35 -7.50 -19.08
CA ILE A 84 13.27 -8.63 -18.91
C ILE A 84 12.55 -9.95 -19.20
N PRO A 85 13.21 -10.96 -19.80
CA PRO A 85 12.65 -12.31 -19.90
C PRO A 85 12.32 -12.91 -18.54
N GLU A 86 11.17 -13.57 -18.43
CA GLU A 86 10.65 -14.17 -17.20
C GLU A 86 11.68 -15.03 -16.46
N GLU A 87 12.31 -15.98 -17.16
CA GLU A 87 13.29 -16.89 -16.56
C GLU A 87 14.48 -16.15 -15.93
N GLU A 88 14.98 -15.11 -16.60
CA GLU A 88 16.13 -14.32 -16.12
C GLU A 88 15.75 -13.48 -14.90
N LEU A 89 14.54 -12.92 -14.88
CA LEU A 89 14.03 -12.16 -13.74
C LEU A 89 13.86 -13.05 -12.51
N ILE A 90 13.23 -14.22 -12.67
CA ILE A 90 13.00 -15.16 -11.57
C ILE A 90 14.32 -15.63 -10.99
N GLU A 91 15.28 -16.03 -11.83
CA GLU A 91 16.60 -16.48 -11.39
C GLU A 91 17.30 -15.38 -10.57
N LEU A 92 17.38 -14.16 -11.13
CA LEU A 92 18.03 -13.03 -10.45
C LEU A 92 17.33 -12.64 -9.14
N ALA A 93 16.00 -12.64 -9.12
CA ALA A 93 15.22 -12.30 -7.93
C ALA A 93 15.49 -13.29 -6.80
N LEU A 94 15.41 -14.60 -7.10
CA LEU A 94 15.59 -15.65 -6.10
C LEU A 94 17.04 -15.73 -5.60
N GLU A 95 18.03 -15.55 -6.48
CA GLU A 95 19.44 -15.48 -6.07
C GLU A 95 19.72 -14.29 -5.14
N ALA A 96 19.02 -13.17 -5.35
CA ALA A 96 19.16 -11.98 -4.53
C ALA A 96 18.37 -12.02 -3.21
N GLY A 97 17.57 -13.07 -2.98
CA GLY A 97 16.81 -13.26 -1.74
C GLY A 97 15.35 -12.82 -1.79
N ALA A 98 14.74 -12.75 -2.98
CA ALA A 98 13.29 -12.59 -3.09
C ALA A 98 12.57 -13.80 -2.45
N GLU A 99 11.43 -13.53 -1.81
CA GLU A 99 10.58 -14.57 -1.23
C GLU A 99 9.67 -15.21 -2.27
N ASP A 100 9.18 -14.41 -3.23
CA ASP A 100 8.25 -14.85 -4.27
C ASP A 100 8.35 -13.96 -5.52
N VAL A 101 7.93 -14.51 -6.67
CA VAL A 101 7.77 -13.77 -7.93
C VAL A 101 6.39 -14.10 -8.48
N LYS A 102 5.49 -13.12 -8.49
CA LYS A 102 4.15 -13.27 -9.04
C LYS A 102 4.12 -12.83 -10.48
N ASP A 103 3.65 -13.74 -11.32
CA ASP A 103 3.30 -13.48 -12.70
C ASP A 103 1.85 -12.95 -12.78
N GLN A 104 1.69 -11.68 -13.13
CA GLN A 104 0.40 -11.03 -13.37
C GLN A 104 0.20 -10.81 -14.87
N GLU A 105 -0.92 -10.25 -15.34
CA GLU A 105 -1.21 -10.19 -16.78
C GLU A 105 -0.12 -9.44 -17.57
N ASP A 106 0.19 -8.20 -17.18
CA ASP A 106 1.15 -7.31 -17.86
C ASP A 106 2.46 -7.06 -17.10
N GLN A 107 2.54 -7.50 -15.84
CA GLN A 107 3.65 -7.17 -14.94
C GLN A 107 4.14 -8.38 -14.13
N PHE A 108 5.39 -8.32 -13.70
CA PHE A 108 5.95 -9.19 -12.67
C PHE A 108 6.03 -8.42 -11.36
N GLU A 109 5.60 -9.05 -10.27
CA GLU A 109 5.76 -8.51 -8.92
C GLU A 109 6.71 -9.40 -8.11
N ILE A 110 7.83 -8.83 -7.68
CA ILE A 110 8.82 -9.49 -6.84
C ILE A 110 8.52 -9.11 -5.39
N ILE A 111 8.26 -10.12 -4.57
CA ILE A 111 7.99 -9.96 -3.14
C ILE A 111 9.25 -10.30 -2.35
N THR A 112 9.59 -9.46 -1.39
CA THR A 112 10.75 -9.66 -0.51
C THR A 112 10.37 -9.49 0.95
N SER A 113 11.22 -9.99 1.84
CA SER A 113 11.23 -9.49 3.21
C SER A 113 11.65 -8.01 3.21
N PRO A 114 11.24 -7.18 4.20
CA PRO A 114 11.71 -5.80 4.31
C PRO A 114 13.24 -5.70 4.47
N GLU A 115 13.86 -6.74 5.03
CA GLU A 115 15.30 -6.82 5.31
C GLU A 115 16.10 -7.07 4.02
N ASP A 116 15.57 -7.92 3.14
CA ASP A 116 16.22 -8.30 1.88
C ASP A 116 15.90 -7.33 0.73
N PHE A 117 14.88 -6.48 0.88
CA PHE A 117 14.42 -5.54 -0.16
C PHE A 117 15.56 -4.73 -0.80
N ALA A 118 16.44 -4.16 0.03
CA ALA A 118 17.55 -3.34 -0.46
C ALA A 118 18.56 -4.17 -1.27
N ASN A 119 18.79 -5.43 -0.89
CA ASN A 119 19.70 -6.33 -1.59
C ASN A 119 19.12 -6.77 -2.95
N VAL A 120 17.85 -7.18 -2.97
CA VAL A 120 17.14 -7.56 -4.19
C VAL A 120 17.08 -6.40 -5.18
N LYS A 121 16.71 -5.21 -4.70
CA LYS A 121 16.70 -3.99 -5.52
C LYS A 121 18.09 -3.68 -6.10
N ALA A 122 19.14 -3.79 -5.30
CA ALA A 122 20.51 -3.53 -5.77
C ALA A 122 20.94 -4.52 -6.88
N ALA A 123 20.56 -5.80 -6.79
CA ALA A 123 20.83 -6.78 -7.83
C ALA A 123 20.20 -6.41 -9.18
N PHE A 124 18.98 -5.86 -9.16
CA PHE A 124 18.34 -5.34 -10.38
C PHE A 124 19.00 -4.06 -10.90
N ASP A 125 19.35 -3.13 -10.00
CA ASP A 125 20.02 -1.88 -10.36
C ASP A 125 21.40 -2.16 -11.01
N GLU A 126 22.17 -3.15 -10.52
CA GLU A 126 23.47 -3.57 -11.09
C GLU A 126 23.35 -4.14 -12.50
N LYS A 127 22.22 -4.75 -12.83
CA LYS A 127 21.89 -5.25 -14.17
C LYS A 127 21.32 -4.17 -15.09
N GLY A 128 21.09 -2.96 -14.56
CA GLY A 128 20.51 -1.85 -15.30
C GLY A 128 19.03 -2.08 -15.66
N LEU A 129 18.32 -2.89 -14.86
CA LEU A 129 16.90 -3.16 -15.07
C LEU A 129 16.06 -2.03 -14.46
N ASN A 130 15.11 -1.52 -15.24
CA ASN A 130 14.19 -0.50 -14.77
C ASN A 130 12.90 -1.16 -14.27
N TYR A 131 12.60 -0.97 -12.99
CA TYR A 131 11.32 -1.30 -12.38
C TYR A 131 10.38 -0.08 -12.47
N GLU A 132 9.08 -0.36 -12.48
CA GLU A 132 8.02 0.65 -12.43
C GLU A 132 7.75 1.12 -11.00
N LEU A 133 7.90 0.20 -10.02
CA LEU A 133 7.71 0.46 -8.60
C LEU A 133 8.76 -0.32 -7.79
N ALA A 134 9.25 0.27 -6.71
CA ALA A 134 10.04 -0.42 -5.70
C ALA A 134 9.82 0.22 -4.34
N GLU A 135 9.12 -0.47 -3.44
CA GLU A 135 8.78 0.06 -2.11
C GLU A 135 8.67 -1.02 -1.04
N ILE A 136 8.69 -0.58 0.22
CA ILE A 136 8.28 -1.42 1.36
C ILE A 136 6.85 -1.05 1.70
N THR A 137 5.95 -2.01 1.57
CA THR A 137 4.51 -1.82 1.64
C THR A 137 3.84 -2.88 2.52
N MET A 138 2.53 -2.77 2.74
CA MET A 138 1.75 -3.77 3.47
C MET A 138 1.04 -4.70 2.48
N SER A 139 1.57 -5.91 2.32
CA SER A 139 0.98 -6.93 1.44
C SER A 139 -0.10 -7.73 2.19
N PRO A 140 -1.31 -7.89 1.64
CA PRO A 140 -2.32 -8.74 2.23
C PRO A 140 -1.94 -10.23 2.14
N GLN A 141 -2.32 -11.01 3.15
CA GLN A 141 -2.14 -12.47 3.17
C GLN A 141 -3.16 -13.19 2.28
N THR A 142 -4.35 -12.61 2.14
CA THR A 142 -5.44 -13.12 1.30
C THR A 142 -6.17 -11.95 0.66
N THR A 143 -6.70 -12.18 -0.54
CA THR A 143 -7.48 -11.18 -1.28
C THR A 143 -8.97 -11.51 -1.31
N VAL A 144 -9.79 -10.48 -1.49
CA VAL A 144 -11.24 -10.54 -1.71
C VAL A 144 -11.51 -10.16 -3.15
N ARG A 145 -11.92 -11.14 -3.96
CA ARG A 145 -12.23 -10.91 -5.38
C ARG A 145 -13.53 -10.14 -5.55
N ILE A 146 -13.50 -9.08 -6.34
CA ILE A 146 -14.62 -8.16 -6.57
C ILE A 146 -15.04 -8.23 -8.04
N GLU A 147 -16.15 -8.93 -8.29
CA GLU A 147 -16.68 -9.11 -9.66
C GLU A 147 -17.84 -8.17 -10.00
N ASP A 148 -18.43 -7.51 -8.99
CA ASP A 148 -19.53 -6.58 -9.17
C ASP A 148 -19.00 -5.15 -9.45
N PRO A 149 -19.24 -4.55 -10.63
CA PRO A 149 -18.71 -3.23 -10.98
C PRO A 149 -19.16 -2.13 -10.02
N LYS A 150 -20.37 -2.23 -9.47
CA LYS A 150 -20.87 -1.23 -8.51
C LYS A 150 -20.07 -1.29 -7.21
N THR A 151 -19.78 -2.49 -6.70
CA THR A 151 -18.95 -2.70 -5.51
C THR A 151 -17.52 -2.23 -5.76
N ALA A 152 -16.93 -2.54 -6.92
CA ALA A 152 -15.61 -2.06 -7.32
C ALA A 152 -15.57 -0.53 -7.34
N GLN A 153 -16.54 0.13 -7.98
CA GLN A 153 -16.63 1.60 -7.99
C GLN A 153 -16.76 2.21 -6.58
N GLN A 154 -17.49 1.56 -5.67
CA GLN A 154 -17.59 2.02 -4.29
C GLN A 154 -16.28 1.86 -3.51
N LEU A 155 -15.55 0.78 -3.74
CA LEU A 155 -14.23 0.55 -3.15
C LEU A 155 -13.20 1.56 -3.65
N LEU A 156 -13.12 1.78 -4.95
CA LEU A 156 -12.19 2.76 -5.53
C LEU A 156 -12.46 4.16 -4.97
N ARG A 157 -13.73 4.58 -4.91
CA ARG A 157 -14.10 5.85 -4.25
C ARG A 157 -13.74 5.92 -2.77
N LEU A 158 -13.78 4.80 -2.04
CA LEU A 158 -13.32 4.76 -0.66
C LEU A 158 -11.81 4.97 -0.59
N MET A 159 -11.04 4.32 -1.47
CA MET A 159 -9.58 4.43 -1.51
C MET A 159 -9.18 5.87 -1.86
N ASP A 160 -9.70 6.42 -2.96
CA ASP A 160 -9.43 7.80 -3.39
C ASP A 160 -9.73 8.80 -2.26
N ALA A 161 -10.89 8.67 -1.61
CA ALA A 161 -11.28 9.58 -0.53
C ALA A 161 -10.42 9.46 0.73
N LEU A 162 -9.83 8.28 1.00
CA LEU A 162 -8.88 8.10 2.09
C LEU A 162 -7.50 8.66 1.72
N GLU A 163 -7.04 8.44 0.49
CA GLU A 163 -5.76 8.95 -0.02
C GLU A 163 -5.75 10.49 -0.12
N ASP A 164 -6.90 11.09 -0.43
CA ASP A 164 -7.07 12.54 -0.47
C ASP A 164 -7.11 13.21 0.93
N ALA A 165 -7.17 12.44 2.01
CA ALA A 165 -7.25 12.99 3.37
C ALA A 165 -5.88 13.42 3.90
N ASP A 166 -5.78 14.67 4.37
CA ASP A 166 -4.52 15.33 4.75
C ASP A 166 -3.66 14.55 5.78
N ASP A 167 -4.32 13.85 6.71
CA ASP A 167 -3.67 13.12 7.82
C ASP A 167 -3.30 11.67 7.41
N VAL A 168 -3.74 11.18 6.25
CA VAL A 168 -3.47 9.82 5.74
C VAL A 168 -2.14 9.80 5.00
N GLN A 169 -1.34 8.76 5.25
CA GLN A 169 -0.06 8.57 4.57
C GLN A 169 -0.11 7.44 3.56
N HIS A 170 -0.73 6.31 3.94
CA HIS A 170 -0.88 5.14 3.08
C HIS A 170 -2.22 4.47 3.36
N VAL A 171 -2.81 3.91 2.31
CA VAL A 171 -4.03 3.11 2.38
C VAL A 171 -3.72 1.76 1.78
N TYR A 172 -3.98 0.70 2.54
CA TYR A 172 -3.78 -0.67 2.10
C TYR A 172 -5.12 -1.39 2.15
N ALA A 173 -5.42 -2.14 1.11
CA ALA A 173 -6.63 -2.94 1.04
C ALA A 173 -6.34 -4.30 0.42
N ASN A 174 -7.19 -5.29 0.73
CA ASN A 174 -7.03 -6.64 0.22
C ASN A 174 -8.01 -7.00 -0.89
N PHE A 175 -8.52 -6.03 -1.67
CA PHE A 175 -9.37 -6.35 -2.81
C PHE A 175 -8.55 -6.86 -4.00
N ASP A 176 -9.19 -7.67 -4.84
CA ASP A 176 -8.71 -8.10 -6.16
C ASP A 176 -9.82 -7.79 -7.17
N ILE A 177 -9.64 -6.76 -7.99
CA ILE A 177 -10.61 -6.34 -9.01
C ILE A 177 -10.03 -6.76 -10.38
N PRO A 178 -10.71 -7.64 -11.14
CA PRO A 178 -10.24 -8.00 -12.47
C PRO A 178 -10.20 -6.80 -13.42
N ASP A 179 -9.21 -6.74 -14.32
CA ASP A 179 -9.02 -5.62 -15.24
C ASP A 179 -10.25 -5.31 -16.09
N GLN A 180 -10.95 -6.34 -16.58
CA GLN A 180 -12.23 -6.19 -17.29
C GLN A 180 -13.31 -5.40 -16.50
N ILE A 181 -13.27 -5.47 -15.16
CA ILE A 181 -14.18 -4.71 -14.30
C ILE A 181 -13.69 -3.27 -14.19
N ILE A 182 -12.38 -3.05 -14.04
CA ILE A 182 -11.78 -1.70 -14.00
C ILE A 182 -12.08 -0.96 -15.31
N GLU A 183 -11.81 -1.58 -16.46
CA GLU A 183 -12.08 -1.01 -17.78
C GLU A 183 -13.56 -0.64 -17.97
N SER A 184 -14.48 -1.38 -17.34
CA SER A 184 -15.91 -1.08 -17.42
C SER A 184 -16.35 0.16 -16.62
N LEU A 185 -15.46 0.70 -15.77
CA LEU A 185 -15.71 1.86 -14.91
C LEU A 185 -15.10 3.16 -15.45
N GLU A 186 -14.23 3.08 -16.45
CA GLU A 186 -13.66 4.23 -17.19
C GLU A 186 -14.67 4.86 -18.16
#